data_AF-A0A6G6W775-F1
#
_entry.id   AF-A0A6G6W775-F1
#
_cell.length_a   1.000
_cell.length_b   1.000
_cell.length_c   1.000
_cell.angle_alpha   90.00
_cell.angle_beta   90.00
_cell.angle_gamma   90.00
#
_symmetry.space_group_name_H-M   'P 1'
#
loop_
_entity.id
_entity.type
_entity.pdbx_description
1 polymer ?
#
loop_
_entity_poly.entity_id
_entity_poly.type
_entity_poly.pdbx_seq_one_letter_code
_entity_poly.pdbx_strand_id
1 'polypeptide(L)'
;MLAAAEAAELLGVSVDEVMELVQSAQLRGVRVGSPARWRIEAESIEHYLDDRVEEARRMALWRQSNEASFPELWGSGVIRNSD
;
A
#
# COMPACT_ATOMS: atom_id res chain seq x y z
N MET A 1 9.11 -18.47 10.22
CA MET A 1 7.63 -18.51 10.12
C MET A 1 7.06 -17.94 11.41
N LEU A 2 6.07 -17.05 11.31
CA LEU A 2 5.47 -16.32 12.43
C LEU A 2 4.06 -16.84 12.72
N ALA A 3 3.60 -16.72 13.97
CA ALA A 3 2.17 -16.88 14.22
C ALA A 3 1.37 -15.73 13.58
N ALA A 4 0.09 -15.94 13.28
CA ALA A 4 -0.77 -14.87 12.75
C ALA A 4 -0.84 -13.65 13.68
N ALA A 5 -0.80 -13.88 15.00
CA ALA A 5 -0.73 -12.80 15.99
C ALA A 5 0.58 -12.01 15.92
N GLU A 6 1.74 -12.67 15.80
CA GLU A 6 3.02 -11.97 15.63
C GLU A 6 3.07 -11.17 14.32
N ALA A 7 2.52 -11.72 13.24
CA ALA A 7 2.43 -11.01 11.97
C ALA A 7 1.54 -9.75 12.08
N ALA A 8 0.44 -9.84 12.82
CA ALA A 8 -0.46 -8.72 13.08
C ALA A 8 0.24 -7.59 13.85
N GLU A 9 1.00 -7.93 14.90
CA GLU A 9 1.82 -6.97 15.66
C GLU A 9 2.86 -6.27 14.78
N LEU A 10 3.55 -7.01 13.90
CA LEU A 10 4.55 -6.43 12.98
C LEU A 10 3.93 -5.48 11.97
N LEU A 11 2.74 -5.81 11.47
CA LEU A 11 2.03 -5.02 10.48
C LEU A 11 1.22 -3.86 11.08
N GLY A 12 1.01 -3.85 12.40
CA GLY A 12 0.16 -2.86 13.07
C GLY A 12 -1.32 -2.98 12.70
N VAL A 13 -1.78 -4.20 12.40
CA VAL A 13 -3.15 -4.51 11.96
C VAL A 13 -3.76 -5.59 12.85
N SER A 14 -5.05 -5.88 12.69
CA SER A 14 -5.72 -6.97 13.38
C SER A 14 -5.33 -8.35 12.83
N VAL A 15 -5.53 -9.40 13.62
CA VAL A 15 -5.34 -10.79 13.15
C VAL A 15 -6.29 -11.11 12.00
N ASP A 16 -7.53 -10.59 12.03
CA ASP A 16 -8.50 -10.81 10.95
C ASP A 16 -8.02 -10.17 9.64
N GLU A 17 -7.44 -8.96 9.68
CA GLU A 17 -6.82 -8.33 8.51
C GLU A 17 -5.65 -9.16 7.97
N VAL A 18 -4.80 -9.74 8.84
CA VAL A 18 -3.76 -10.68 8.38
C VAL A 18 -4.39 -11.88 7.66
N MET A 19 -5.51 -12.39 8.15
CA MET A 19 -6.21 -13.50 7.50
C MET A 19 -6.81 -13.09 6.15
N GLU A 20 -7.32 -11.88 6.01
CA GLU A 20 -7.77 -11.32 4.73
C GLU A 20 -6.63 -11.17 3.73
N LEU A 21 -5.45 -10.73 4.18
CA LEU A 21 -4.24 -10.65 3.35
C LEU A 21 -3.79 -12.03 2.86
N VAL A 22 -3.88 -13.07 3.69
CA VAL A 22 -3.60 -14.45 3.27
C VAL A 22 -4.63 -14.94 2.25
N GLN A 23 -5.92 -14.71 2.50
CA GLN A 23 -7.00 -15.12 1.60
C GLN A 23 -6.95 -14.43 0.25
N SER A 24 -6.48 -13.17 0.22
CA SER A 24 -6.25 -12.40 -1.01
C SER A 24 -4.90 -12.67 -1.67
N ALA A 25 -4.13 -13.65 -1.18
CA ALA A 25 -2.80 -14.02 -1.67
C ALA A 25 -1.76 -12.88 -1.62
N GLN A 26 -1.99 -11.87 -0.79
CA GLN A 26 -1.02 -10.79 -0.54
C GLN A 26 0.03 -11.21 0.50
N LEU A 27 -0.31 -12.15 1.39
CA LEU A 27 0.64 -12.79 2.30
C LEU A 27 0.67 -14.31 2.09
N ARG A 28 1.87 -14.89 2.09
CA ARG A 28 2.09 -16.34 2.07
C ARG A 28 1.96 -16.92 3.48
N GLY A 29 1.17 -17.98 3.60
CA GLY A 29 1.01 -18.70 4.85
C GLY A 29 0.52 -20.14 4.66
N VAL A 30 0.75 -20.95 5.68
CA VAL A 30 0.39 -22.38 5.72
C VAL A 30 -0.23 -22.75 7.05
N ARG A 31 -1.20 -23.67 7.04
CA ARG A 31 -1.75 -24.27 8.26
C ARG A 31 -0.97 -25.51 8.64
N VAL A 32 -0.41 -25.54 9.84
CA VAL A 32 0.41 -26.66 10.34
C VAL A 32 0.01 -27.07 11.76
N GLY A 33 0.26 -28.35 12.09
CA GLY A 33 0.03 -28.92 13.42
C GLY A 33 -1.37 -29.49 13.65
N SER A 34 -1.59 -29.97 14.88
CA SER A 34 -2.88 -30.48 15.37
C SER A 34 -3.15 -29.89 16.77
N PRO A 35 -4.14 -29.00 16.96
CA PRO A 35 -5.00 -28.44 15.91
C PRO A 35 -4.21 -27.55 14.94
N ALA A 36 -4.69 -27.45 13.70
CA ALA A 36 -4.02 -26.71 12.63
C ALA A 36 -4.02 -25.20 12.92
N ARG A 37 -2.83 -24.60 13.01
CA ARG A 37 -2.62 -23.17 13.23
C ARG A 37 -1.92 -22.54 12.03
N TRP A 38 -2.29 -21.31 11.71
CA TRP A 38 -1.64 -20.54 10.65
C TRP A 38 -0.22 -20.16 11.02
N ARG A 39 0.67 -20.27 10.04
CA ARG A 39 2.05 -19.81 10.06
C ARG A 39 2.31 -18.96 8.83
N ILE A 40 2.77 -17.74 9.06
CA ILE A 40 3.00 -16.74 8.03
C ILE A 40 4.50 -16.71 7.69
N GLU A 41 4.83 -16.61 6.42
CA GLU A 41 6.22 -16.44 5.97
C GLU A 41 6.69 -15.01 6.22
N ALA A 42 7.80 -14.84 6.95
CA ALA A 42 8.33 -13.52 7.30
C ALA A 42 8.78 -12.74 6.05
N GLU A 43 9.44 -13.41 5.11
CA GLU A 43 9.84 -12.83 3.81
C GLU A 43 8.63 -12.28 3.03
N SER A 44 7.46 -12.95 3.14
CA SER A 44 6.25 -12.45 2.49
C SER A 44 5.72 -11.17 3.12
N ILE A 45 5.95 -10.95 4.42
CA ILE A 45 5.58 -9.71 5.12
C ILE A 45 6.52 -8.59 4.67
N GLU A 46 7.82 -8.86 4.57
CA GLU A 46 8.82 -7.91 4.08
C GLU A 46 8.48 -7.45 2.66
N HIS A 47 8.23 -8.38 1.73
CA HIS A 47 7.81 -8.04 0.37
C HIS A 47 6.51 -7.24 0.32
N TYR A 48 5.52 -7.59 1.14
CA TYR A 48 4.26 -6.84 1.23
C TYR A 48 4.48 -5.40 1.70
N LEU A 49 5.37 -5.17 2.68
CA LEU A 49 5.71 -3.84 3.17
C LEU A 49 6.45 -3.03 2.10
N ASP A 50 7.40 -3.65 1.40
CA ASP A 50 8.13 -3.01 0.30
C ASP A 50 7.17 -2.55 -0.81
N ASP A 51 6.23 -3.42 -1.22
CA ASP A 51 5.20 -3.07 -2.20
C ASP A 51 4.35 -1.88 -1.74
N ARG A 52 3.97 -1.84 -0.45
CA ARG A 52 3.17 -0.74 0.12
C ARG A 52 3.94 0.57 0.19
N VAL A 53 5.23 0.53 0.52
CA VAL A 53 6.11 1.70 0.54
C VAL A 53 6.28 2.25 -0.88
N GLU A 54 6.49 1.39 -1.86
CA GLU A 54 6.64 1.80 -3.26
C GLU A 54 5.34 2.36 -3.86
N GLU A 55 4.19 1.81 -3.48
CA GLU A 55 2.88 2.39 -3.84
C GLU A 55 2.70 3.80 -3.26
N ALA A 56 2.99 3.98 -1.97
CA ALA A 56 2.91 5.29 -1.31
C ALA A 56 3.89 6.30 -1.93
N ARG A 57 5.10 5.85 -2.30
CA ARG A 57 6.10 6.65 -2.99
C ARG A 57 5.60 7.13 -4.35
N ARG A 58 5.02 6.23 -5.16
CA ARG A 58 4.46 6.55 -6.48
C ARG A 58 3.33 7.58 -6.38
N MET A 59 2.44 7.40 -5.40
CA MET A 59 1.35 8.35 -5.14
C MET A 59 1.84 9.73 -4.69
N ALA A 60 2.89 9.80 -3.87
CA ALA A 60 3.48 11.07 -3.44
C ALA A 60 4.08 11.85 -4.63
N LEU A 61 4.82 11.15 -5.50
CA LEU A 61 5.40 11.76 -6.71
C LEU A 61 4.33 12.25 -7.68
N TRP A 62 3.25 11.48 -7.86
CA TRP A 62 2.14 11.89 -8.71
C TRP A 62 1.45 13.16 -8.20
N ARG A 63 1.21 13.27 -6.88
CA ARG A 63 0.65 14.48 -6.26
C ARG A 63 1.53 15.71 -6.47
N GLN A 64 2.84 15.58 -6.25
CA GLN A 64 3.79 16.68 -6.46
C GLN A 64 3.84 17.14 -7.92
N SER A 65 3.82 16.19 -8.87
CA SER A 65 3.77 16.51 -10.29
C SER A 65 2.49 17.27 -10.65
N ASN A 66 1.33 16.90 -10.09
CA ASN A 66 0.07 17.58 -10.36
C ASN A 66 0.04 19.01 -9.80
N GLU A 67 0.58 19.23 -8.59
CA GLU A 67 0.68 20.58 -7.99
C GLU A 67 1.64 21.49 -8.76
N ALA A 68 2.75 20.96 -9.29
CA ALA A 68 3.72 21.74 -10.06
C ALA A 68 3.28 22.03 -11.50
N SER A 69 2.29 21.30 -12.04
CA SER A 69 2.03 21.30 -13.50
C SER A 69 1.06 22.39 -14.00
N PHE A 70 0.45 23.27 -13.19
CA PHE A 70 -0.60 24.15 -13.72
C PHE A 70 -0.64 25.62 -13.26
N PRO A 71 0.31 26.46 -13.71
CA PRO A 71 0.12 27.91 -13.81
C PRO A 71 -0.69 28.36 -15.05
N GLU A 72 -0.65 27.60 -16.15
CA GLU A 72 -1.08 28.09 -17.47
C GLU A 72 -2.53 27.73 -17.85
N LEU A 73 -3.15 26.76 -17.17
CA LEU A 73 -4.57 26.40 -17.40
C LEU A 73 -5.57 27.43 -16.82
N TRP A 74 -5.09 28.43 -16.07
CA TRP A 74 -5.89 29.56 -15.56
C TRP A 74 -5.59 30.89 -16.27
N GLY A 75 -4.83 30.87 -17.37
CA GLY A 75 -4.63 32.02 -18.25
C GLY A 75 -5.89 32.33 -19.06
N SER A 76 -6.89 32.93 -18.42
CA SER A 76 -8.11 33.40 -19.07
C SER A 76 -7.80 34.31 -20.25
N GLY A 77 -8.38 33.95 -21.40
CA GLY A 77 -9.16 34.85 -22.26
C GLY A 77 -8.53 36.18 -22.66
N VAL A 78 -8.22 36.28 -23.95
CA VAL A 78 -8.04 37.52 -24.74
C VAL A 78 -8.90 38.67 -24.21
N ILE A 79 -8.26 39.73 -23.68
CA ILE A 79 -8.82 41.09 -23.74
C ILE A 79 -8.03 41.85 -24.80
N ARG A 80 -8.69 41.99 -25.94
CA ARG A 80 -8.36 42.89 -27.05
C ARG A 80 -8.56 44.32 -26.54
N ASN A 81 -7.53 45.16 -26.53
CA ASN A 81 -7.76 46.61 -26.47
C ASN A 81 -7.50 47.19 -27.86
N SER A 82 -8.54 47.86 -28.36
CA SER A 82 -8.60 48.55 -29.64
C SER A 82 -7.92 49.92 -29.55
N ASP A 83 -7.34 50.34 -30.68
CA ASP A 83 -6.87 51.68 -31.10
C ASP A 83 -6.06 52.55 -30.13
#